data_AF-A0A5S4H3A5-F1
#
_entry.id   AF-A0A5S4H3A5-F1
#
_cell.length_a   1.000
_cell.length_b   1.000
_cell.length_c   1.000
_cell.angle_alpha   90.00
_cell.angle_beta   90.00
_cell.angle_gamma   90.00
#
_symmetry.space_group_name_H-M   'P 1'
#
loop_
_entity.id
_entity.type
_entity.pdbx_description
1 polymer ?
#
loop_
_entity_poly.entity_id
_entity_poly.type
_entity_poly.pdbx_seq_one_letter_code
_entity_poly.pdbx_strand_id
1 'polypeptide(L)' 'MNLLDTLLPIVGALVWLTLLTVVVVAFYRRFCPYKVVGHSPSMGLIGVRWRDDPKRTHWLTPAHLAQQKGLHR' A
#
# COMPACT_ATOMS: atom_id res chain seq x y z
N MET A 1 31.12 -27.26 15.61
CA MET A 1 30.37 -25.97 15.50
C MET A 1 28.98 -26.23 16.03
N ASN A 2 28.54 -25.48 17.04
CA ASN A 2 27.23 -25.70 17.64
C ASN A 2 26.13 -25.31 16.64
N LEU A 3 25.13 -26.19 16.48
CA LEU A 3 23.93 -25.93 15.67
C LEU A 3 23.24 -24.61 16.07
N LEU A 4 23.28 -24.27 17.36
CA LEU A 4 22.70 -23.05 17.91
C LEU A 4 23.35 -21.79 17.33
N ASP A 5 24.69 -21.77 17.21
CA ASP A 5 25.44 -20.63 16.66
C ASP A 5 25.18 -20.43 15.16
N THR A 6 24.70 -21.47 14.48
CA THR A 6 24.40 -21.42 13.04
C THR A 6 22.95 -21.01 12.78
N LEU A 7 22.03 -21.38 13.66
CA LEU A 7 20.60 -21.07 13.53
C LEU A 7 20.24 -19.65 13.97
N LEU A 8 20.93 -19.12 15.00
CA LEU A 8 20.69 -17.77 15.51
C LEU A 8 20.81 -16.66 14.44
N PRO A 9 21.84 -16.62 13.58
CA PRO A 9 21.92 -15.60 12.52
C PRO A 9 20.85 -15.78 11.43
N ILE A 10 20.41 -17.01 11.15
CA ILE A 10 19.36 -17.30 10.16
C ILE A 10 18.01 -16.75 10.63
N VAL A 11 17.68 -16.98 11.90
CA VAL A 11 16.46 -16.43 12.51
C VAL A 11 16.53 -14.90 12.55
N GLY A 12 17.68 -14.34 12.93
CA GLY A 12 17.90 -12.88 12.91
C GLY A 12 17.69 -12.27 11.53
N ALA A 13 18.21 -12.92 10.48
CA ALA A 13 18.03 -12.46 9.10
C ALA A 13 16.56 -12.53 8.64
N LEU A 14 15.83 -13.59 8.99
CA LEU A 14 14.40 -13.73 8.66
C LEU A 14 13.56 -12.65 9.33
N VAL A 15 13.81 -12.34 10.60
CA VAL A 15 13.13 -11.26 11.31
C VAL A 15 13.40 -9.92 10.63
N TRP A 16 14.65 -9.68 10.23
CA TRP A 16 15.04 -8.44 9.58
C TRP A 16 14.40 -8.25 8.20
N LEU A 17 14.36 -9.32 7.38
CA LEU A 17 13.65 -9.32 6.10
C LEU A 17 12.15 -9.08 6.28
N THR A 18 11.55 -9.67 7.31
CA THR A 18 10.13 -9.49 7.60
C THR A 18 9.84 -8.04 7.98
N LEU A 19 10.65 -7.46 8.86
CA LEU A 19 10.50 -6.05 9.27
C LEU A 19 10.65 -5.11 8.06
N LEU A 20 11.67 -5.32 7.23
CA LEU A 20 11.91 -4.54 6.03
C LEU A 20 10.71 -4.60 5.08
N THR A 21 10.14 -5.80 4.90
CA THR A 21 8.96 -6.01 4.05
C THR A 21 7.76 -5.25 4.59
N VAL A 22 7.51 -5.29 5.89
CA VAL A 22 6.41 -4.55 6.54
C VAL A 22 6.58 -3.05 6.33
N VAL A 23 7.80 -2.52 6.52
CA VAL A 23 8.08 -1.09 6.31
C VAL A 23 7.85 -0.69 4.87
N VAL A 24 8.36 -1.46 3.90
CA VAL A 24 8.16 -1.18 2.47
C VAL A 24 6.68 -1.22 2.10
N VAL A 25 5.92 -2.21 2.59
CA VAL A 25 4.48 -2.31 2.31
C VAL A 25 3.72 -1.14 2.94
N ALA A 26 4.05 -0.76 4.18
CA ALA A 26 3.44 0.38 4.84
C ALA A 26 3.73 1.69 4.09
N PHE A 27 4.97 1.89 3.67
CA PHE A 27 5.37 3.05 2.88
C PHE A 27 4.63 3.05 1.53
N TYR A 28 4.64 1.94 0.81
CA TYR A 28 3.92 1.81 -0.46
C TYR A 28 2.42 2.11 -0.33
N ARG A 29 1.76 1.63 0.73
CA ARG A 29 0.36 1.96 1.02
C ARG A 29 0.15 3.45 1.29
N ARG A 30 1.11 4.12 1.94
CA ARG A 30 1.07 5.57 2.17
C ARG A 30 1.19 6.37 0.87
N PHE A 31 2.04 5.95 -0.06
CA PHE A 31 2.23 6.66 -1.34
C PHE A 31 1.16 6.35 -2.39
N CYS A 32 0.58 5.15 -2.34
CA CYS A 32 -0.46 4.70 -3.26
C CYS A 32 -1.65 4.13 -2.48
N PRO A 33 -2.44 5.00 -1.82
CA PRO A 33 -3.51 4.58 -0.92
C PRO A 33 -4.73 4.01 -1.64
N TYR A 34 -4.83 4.18 -2.96
CA TYR A 34 -5.91 3.67 -3.77
C TYR A 34 -5.41 3.02 -5.08
N LYS A 35 -6.26 2.18 -5.66
CA LYS A 35 -6.11 1.60 -7.00
C LYS A 35 -7.28 2.05 -7.86
N VAL A 36 -7.02 2.44 -9.10
CA VAL A 36 -8.06 2.72 -10.09
C VAL A 36 -8.65 1.40 -10.58
N VAL A 37 -9.98 1.29 -10.55
CA VAL A 37 -10.73 0.09 -10.95
C VAL A 37 -11.66 0.31 -12.13
N GLY A 38 -11.91 1.56 -12.52
CA GLY A 38 -12.74 1.86 -13.68
C GLY A 38 -12.84 3.35 -13.96
N HIS A 39 -13.43 3.68 -15.11
CA HIS A 39 -13.67 5.05 -15.56
C HIS A 39 -15.12 5.16 -16.04
N SER A 40 -15.79 6.24 -15.67
CA SER A 40 -17.11 6.61 -16.20
C SER A 40 -16.94 7.85 -17.09
N PRO A 41 -16.70 7.67 -18.40
CA PRO A 41 -16.42 8.77 -19.31
C PRO A 41 -17.61 9.72 -19.49
N SER A 42 -18.85 9.24 -19.34
CA SER A 42 -20.05 10.06 -19.42
C SER A 42 -20.21 11.06 -18.27
N MET A 43 -19.60 10.78 -17.11
CA MET A 43 -19.67 11.62 -15.92
C MET A 43 -18.31 12.24 -15.55
N GLY A 44 -17.24 11.92 -16.29
CA GLY A 44 -15.87 12.36 -15.97
C GLY A 44 -15.35 11.83 -14.63
N LEU A 45 -15.84 10.67 -14.17
CA LEU A 45 -15.50 10.09 -12.87
C LEU A 45 -14.51 8.93 -13.00
N ILE A 46 -13.67 8.79 -11.98
CA ILE A 46 -12.75 7.67 -11.82
C ILE A 46 -13.24 6.81 -10.65
N GLY A 47 -13.45 5.53 -10.92
CA GLY A 47 -13.72 4.52 -9.92
C GLY A 47 -12.42 4.11 -9.25
N VAL A 48 -12.29 4.38 -7.96
CA VAL A 48 -11.12 4.02 -7.16
C VAL A 48 -11.53 3.09 -6.01
N ARG A 49 -10.65 2.16 -5.67
CA ARG A 49 -10.75 1.37 -4.44
C ARG A 49 -9.60 1.72 -3.54
N TRP A 50 -9.90 2.05 -2.29
CA TRP A 50 -8.88 2.30 -1.29
C TRP A 50 -8.26 0.97 -0.87
N ARG A 51 -6.95 0.96 -0.61
CA ARG A 51 -6.26 -0.26 -0.18
C ARG A 51 -6.69 -0.68 1.23
N ASP A 52 -7.13 0.28 2.04
CA ASP A 52 -7.68 0.03 3.38
C ASP A 52 -9.13 -0.48 3.33
N ASP A 53 -9.89 -0.13 2.28
CA ASP A 53 -11.23 -0.68 2.02
C ASP A 53 -11.36 -1.24 0.59
N PRO A 54 -10.86 -2.46 0.34
CA PRO A 54 -10.88 -3.06 -0.98
C PRO A 54 -12.28 -3.54 -1.42
N LYS A 55 -13.27 -3.52 -0.51
CA LYS A 55 -14.63 -3.99 -0.80
C LYS A 55 -15.46 -2.89 -1.47
N ARG A 56 -15.11 -1.63 -1.25
CA ARG A 56 -15.90 -0.48 -1.71
C ARG A 56 -15.22 0.26 -2.85
N THR A 57 -15.97 0.46 -3.94
CA THR A 57 -15.55 1.34 -5.03
C THR A 57 -16.14 2.73 -4.81
N HIS A 58 -15.29 3.74 -4.82
CA HIS A 58 -15.67 5.15 -4.73
C HIS A 58 -15.52 5.80 -6.10
N TRP A 59 -16.54 6.52 -6.53
CA TRP A 59 -16.50 7.30 -7.77
C TRP A 59 -16.17 8.74 -7.42
N LEU A 60 -15.00 9.21 -7.85
CA LEU A 60 -14.50 10.54 -7.53
C LEU A 60 -14.08 11.26 -8.80
N THR A 61 -14.18 12.59 -8.79
CA THR A 61 -13.59 13.41 -9.85
C THR A 61 -12.06 13.43 -9.71
N PRO A 62 -11.31 13.58 -10.82
CA PRO A 62 -9.85 13.65 -10.79
C PRO A 62 -9.32 14.76 -9.86
N ALA A 63 -10.05 15.88 -9.76
CA ALA A 63 -9.71 17.00 -8.87
C ALA A 63 -9.78 16.62 -7.38
N HIS A 64 -10.80 15.87 -6.96
CA HIS A 64 -10.92 15.38 -5.58
C HIS A 64 -9.81 14.38 -5.23
N LEU A 65 -9.46 13.50 -6.18
CA LEU A 65 -8.34 12.57 -6.05
C LEU A 65 -6.99 13.30 -5.90
N ALA A 66 -6.79 14.40 -6.62
CA ALA A 66 -5.59 15.23 -6.50
C ALA A 66 -5.51 15.95 -5.15
N GLN A 67 -6.63 16.48 -4.64
CA GLN A 67 -6.71 17.08 -3.30
C GLN A 67 -6.37 16.10 -2.18
N GLN A 68 -6.92 14.88 -2.22
CA GLN A 68 -6.61 13.85 -1.22
C GLN A 68 -5.13 13.42 -1.25
N LYS A 69 -4.48 13.47 -2.42
CA LYS A 69 -3.04 13.22 -2.55
C LYS A 69 -2.19 14.38 -2.03
N GLY A 70 -2.70 15.61 -2.11
CA GLY A 70 -2.04 16.83 -1.62
C GLY A 70 -2.15 17.05 -0.10
N LEU A 71 -3.21 16.55 0.55
CA LEU A 71 -3.43 16.68 1.99
C LEU A 71 -2.50 15.81 2.85
N HIS A 72 -1.80 14.86 2.23
CA HIS A 72 -0.82 13.98 2.90
C HIS A 72 0.65 14.46 2.76
N ARG A 73 0.88 15.70 2.30
CA ARG A 73 2.21 16.34 2.31
C ARG A 73 2.50 17.02 3.64
#